data_AF-A0A016V508-F1
#
_entry.id   AF-A0A016V508-F1
#
_cell.length_a   1.000
_cell.length_b   1.000
_cell.length_c   1.000
_cell.angle_alpha   90.00
_cell.angle_beta   90.00
_cell.angle_gamma   90.00
#
_symmetry.space_group_name_H-M   'P 1'
#
loop_
_entity.id
_entity.type
_entity.pdbx_description
1 polymer ?
#
loop_
_entity_poly.entity_id
_entity_poly.type
_entity_poly.pdbx_seq_one_letter_code
_entity_poly.pdbx_strand_id
1 'polypeptide(L)'
;MHMCYSNDDCHGGQCVGAFVGKCSCTGCIEFWRCDEDSMCGGLKGACNLETDNCNCTAGYVNAGYSSLTDALLNFCNVKDCTKETADEDCFGLQCSAGSCIC
;
A
#
# COMPACT_ATOMS: atom_id res chain seq x y z
N MET A 1 -10.22 3.43 -20.41
CA MET A 1 -10.29 3.14 -18.97
C MET A 1 -9.34 4.10 -18.29
N HIS A 2 -9.84 5.06 -17.51
CA HIS A 2 -9.04 6.07 -16.84
C HIS A 2 -8.81 5.62 -15.39
N MET A 3 -7.55 5.65 -14.93
CA MET A 3 -7.18 5.29 -13.56
C MET A 3 -7.59 6.42 -12.62
N CYS A 4 -8.13 6.08 -11.45
CA CYS A 4 -8.60 7.06 -10.48
C CYS A 4 -8.32 6.59 -9.05
N TYR A 5 -8.26 7.53 -8.12
CA TYR A 5 -8.10 7.29 -6.69
C TYR A 5 -9.25 7.92 -5.89
N SER A 6 -10.06 8.74 -6.55
CA SER A 6 -11.27 9.37 -6.02
C SER A 6 -12.29 9.57 -7.14
N ASN A 7 -13.55 9.86 -6.78
CA ASN A 7 -14.58 10.20 -7.77
C ASN A 7 -14.28 11.52 -8.51
N ASP A 8 -13.52 12.42 -7.88
CA ASP A 8 -13.16 13.71 -8.46
C ASP A 8 -12.25 13.55 -9.70
N ASP A 9 -11.49 12.45 -9.76
CA ASP A 9 -10.67 12.10 -10.93
C ASP A 9 -11.52 11.72 -12.16
N CYS A 10 -12.83 11.49 -11.99
CA CYS A 10 -13.69 10.89 -13.03
C CYS A 10 -14.60 11.87 -13.78
N HIS A 11 -14.39 13.20 -13.70
CA HIS A 11 -15.07 14.22 -14.53
C HIS A 11 -16.59 14.00 -14.75
N GLY A 12 -17.33 13.60 -13.71
CA GLY A 12 -18.77 13.32 -13.75
C GLY A 12 -19.16 11.84 -13.69
N GLY A 13 -18.19 10.93 -13.69
CA GLY A 13 -18.37 9.51 -13.43
C GLY A 13 -18.05 9.10 -11.98
N GLN A 14 -18.03 7.78 -11.72
CA GLN A 14 -17.62 7.21 -10.45
C GLN A 14 -16.30 6.45 -10.59
N CYS A 15 -15.44 6.58 -9.59
CA CYS A 15 -14.25 5.76 -9.48
C CYS A 15 -14.61 4.44 -8.80
N VAL A 16 -14.56 3.34 -9.54
CA VAL A 16 -14.91 2.02 -9.01
C VAL A 16 -13.69 1.11 -8.91
N GLY A 17 -13.63 0.34 -7.84
CA GLY A 17 -12.56 -0.60 -7.54
C GLY A 17 -12.64 -1.07 -6.10
N ALA A 18 -11.91 -2.13 -5.75
CA ALA A 18 -11.78 -2.53 -4.36
C ALA A 18 -10.82 -1.56 -3.66
N PHE A 19 -11.28 -0.98 -2.53
CA PHE A 19 -10.46 -0.12 -1.68
C PHE A 19 -9.78 1.05 -2.40
N VAL A 20 -10.47 1.63 -3.40
CA VAL A 20 -9.99 2.80 -4.16
C VAL A 20 -9.51 3.91 -3.24
N GLY A 21 -8.35 4.48 -3.56
CA GLY A 21 -7.77 5.60 -2.81
C GLY A 21 -7.27 5.19 -1.44
N LYS A 22 -6.99 3.91 -1.21
CA LYS A 22 -6.49 3.40 0.07
C LYS A 22 -5.23 2.57 -0.07
N CYS A 23 -4.37 2.61 0.95
CA CYS A 23 -3.11 1.88 0.96
C CYS A 23 -3.32 0.37 0.96
N SER A 24 -2.70 -0.33 0.01
CA SER A 24 -2.79 -1.78 -0.11
C SER A 24 -1.64 -2.48 0.59
N CYS A 25 -1.97 -3.30 1.59
CA CYS A 25 -1.00 -4.13 2.30
C CYS A 25 -0.73 -5.48 1.63
N THR A 26 -1.46 -5.82 0.58
CA THR A 26 -1.25 -7.10 -0.14
C THR A 26 0.05 -7.12 -0.93
N GLY A 27 0.71 -5.96 -1.08
CA GLY A 27 2.01 -5.87 -1.74
C GLY A 27 3.14 -6.52 -0.94
N CYS A 28 3.09 -6.47 0.39
CA CYS A 28 4.11 -7.09 1.23
C CYS A 28 3.71 -8.53 1.56
N ILE A 29 4.52 -9.49 1.13
CA ILE A 29 4.31 -10.92 1.37
C ILE A 29 5.41 -11.43 2.31
N GLU A 30 5.03 -11.87 3.50
CA GLU A 30 5.97 -12.38 4.50
C GLU A 30 6.79 -13.55 3.92
N PHE A 31 8.09 -13.60 4.26
CA PHE A 31 9.06 -14.60 3.81
C PHE A 31 9.34 -14.62 2.31
N TRP A 32 8.82 -13.67 1.53
CA TRP A 32 9.17 -13.55 0.13
C TRP A 32 10.64 -13.16 -0.01
N ARG A 33 11.36 -13.73 -0.98
CA ARG A 33 12.78 -13.40 -1.17
C ARG A 33 12.94 -11.97 -1.66
N CYS A 34 13.82 -11.20 -1.02
CA CYS A 34 14.06 -9.81 -1.37
C CYS A 34 15.54 -9.46 -1.27
N ASP A 35 15.97 -8.54 -2.14
CA ASP A 35 17.27 -7.87 -2.06
C ASP A 35 17.10 -6.38 -1.66
N GLU A 36 15.88 -5.85 -1.79
CA GLU A 36 15.50 -4.48 -1.45
C GLU A 36 14.01 -4.38 -1.12
N ASP A 37 13.59 -3.28 -0.47
CA ASP A 37 12.21 -3.05 -0.02
C ASP A 37 11.19 -3.01 -1.16
N SER A 38 11.63 -2.62 -2.37
CA SER A 38 10.78 -2.62 -3.58
C SER A 38 10.19 -4.01 -3.87
N MET A 39 10.92 -5.07 -3.51
CA MET A 39 10.52 -6.47 -3.70
C MET A 39 9.51 -6.94 -2.65
N CYS A 40 9.38 -6.21 -1.54
CA CYS A 40 8.37 -6.43 -0.49
C CYS A 40 7.12 -5.58 -0.72
N GLY A 41 6.76 -5.34 -1.99
CA GLY A 41 5.67 -4.47 -2.38
C GLY A 41 5.96 -2.98 -2.23
N GLY A 42 7.21 -2.61 -1.93
CA GLY A 42 7.65 -1.24 -1.70
C GLY A 42 7.63 -0.81 -0.23
N LEU A 43 7.20 -1.67 0.71
CA LEU A 43 7.16 -1.33 2.13
C LEU A 43 8.57 -1.06 2.66
N LYS A 44 8.85 0.20 3.00
CA LYS A 44 10.16 0.65 3.49
C LYS A 44 10.52 -0.03 4.82
N GLY A 45 11.72 -0.60 4.90
CA GLY A 45 12.21 -1.35 6.05
C GLY A 45 11.56 -2.72 6.22
N ALA A 46 10.95 -3.28 5.18
CA ALA A 46 10.40 -4.63 5.20
C ALA A 46 11.40 -5.69 4.73
N CYS A 47 12.34 -5.38 3.83
CA CYS A 47 13.31 -6.36 3.38
C CYS A 47 14.38 -6.62 4.45
N ASN A 48 14.40 -7.85 4.99
CA ASN A 48 15.43 -8.27 5.91
C ASN A 48 16.62 -8.88 5.15
N LEU A 49 17.71 -8.11 5.05
CA LEU A 49 18.95 -8.49 4.38
C LEU A 49 19.77 -9.55 5.15
N GLU A 50 19.44 -9.85 6.41
CA GLU A 50 20.08 -10.94 7.15
C GLU A 50 19.52 -12.31 6.75
N THR A 51 18.24 -12.36 6.40
CA THR A 51 17.50 -13.57 6.05
C THR A 51 17.10 -13.64 4.58
N ASP A 52 17.50 -12.65 3.77
CA ASP A 52 17.12 -12.45 2.37
C ASP A 52 15.61 -12.52 2.15
N ASN A 53 14.80 -12.03 3.09
CA ASN A 53 13.35 -12.17 2.99
C ASN A 53 12.56 -11.00 3.56
N CYS A 54 11.34 -10.83 3.06
CA CYS A 54 10.41 -9.80 3.50
C CYS A 54 9.86 -10.11 4.89
N ASN A 55 10.09 -9.20 5.81
CA ASN A 55 9.47 -9.12 7.12
C ASN A 55 8.53 -7.91 7.15
N CYS A 56 7.28 -8.13 6.74
CA CYS A 56 6.26 -7.11 6.67
C CYS A 56 5.94 -6.55 8.06
N THR A 57 6.03 -7.38 9.10
CA THR A 57 5.83 -6.93 10.49
C THR A 57 6.87 -5.88 10.87
N ALA A 58 8.15 -6.11 10.55
CA ALA A 58 9.21 -5.13 10.78
C ALA A 58 8.98 -3.84 9.97
N GLY A 59 8.55 -3.96 8.71
CA GLY A 59 8.19 -2.79 7.89
C GLY A 59 7.09 -1.92 8.51
N TYR A 60 6.00 -2.53 9.00
CA TYR A 60 4.93 -1.79 9.66
C TYR A 60 5.34 -1.17 11.00
N VAL A 61 6.19 -1.87 11.77
CA VAL A 61 6.74 -1.31 13.01
C VAL A 61 7.65 -0.12 12.73
N ASN A 62 8.48 -0.19 11.67
CA ASN A 62 9.30 0.92 11.21
C ASN A 62 8.46 2.11 10.71
N ALA A 63 7.28 1.85 10.14
CA ALA A 63 6.30 2.85 9.75
C ALA A 63 5.54 3.49 10.94
N GLY A 64 5.72 2.97 12.16
CA GLY A 64 5.14 3.52 13.40
C GLY A 64 3.91 2.78 13.92
N TYR A 65 3.55 1.63 13.35
CA TYR A 65 2.46 0.79 13.86
C TYR A 65 2.93 -0.16 14.98
N SER A 66 2.04 -0.51 15.89
CA SER A 66 2.43 -1.33 17.05
C SER A 66 2.66 -2.80 16.69
N SER A 67 2.01 -3.29 15.63
CA SER A 67 2.12 -4.66 15.14
C SER A 67 1.53 -4.78 13.75
N LEU A 68 1.74 -5.93 13.08
CA LEU A 68 1.04 -6.25 11.83
C LEU A 68 -0.48 -6.18 11.98
N THR A 69 -1.04 -6.64 13.10
CA THR A 69 -2.48 -6.57 13.36
C THR A 69 -2.99 -5.13 13.45
N ASP A 70 -2.22 -4.24 14.08
CA ASP A 70 -2.55 -2.82 14.17
C ASP A 70 -2.54 -2.16 12.79
N ALA A 71 -1.54 -2.46 11.96
CA ALA A 71 -1.50 -2.01 10.57
C ALA A 71 -2.69 -2.57 9.75
N LEU A 72 -3.04 -3.85 9.92
CA LEU A 72 -4.19 -4.45 9.23
C LEU A 72 -5.53 -3.79 9.58
N LEU A 73 -5.68 -3.29 10.81
CA LEU A 73 -6.91 -2.65 11.28
C LEU A 73 -6.99 -1.15 10.99
N ASN A 74 -5.85 -0.45 11.05
CA ASN A 74 -5.84 1.02 11.01
C ASN A 74 -5.21 1.61 9.74
N PHE A 75 -4.52 0.79 8.95
CA PHE A 75 -3.78 1.24 7.76
C PHE A 75 -4.26 0.53 6.49
N CYS A 76 -4.22 -0.79 6.49
CA CYS A 76 -4.51 -1.60 5.32
C CYS A 76 -5.95 -1.43 4.86
N ASN A 77 -6.13 -0.95 3.63
CA ASN A 77 -7.45 -0.64 3.07
C ASN A 77 -8.29 0.33 3.92
N VAL A 78 -7.63 1.14 4.76
CA VAL A 78 -8.26 2.13 5.65
C VAL A 78 -7.67 3.51 5.38
N LYS A 79 -6.34 3.64 5.47
CA LYS A 79 -5.61 4.90 5.26
C LYS A 79 -5.79 5.37 3.82
N ASP A 80 -6.27 6.59 3.68
CA ASP A 80 -6.46 7.22 2.38
C ASP A 80 -5.12 7.63 1.77
N CYS A 81 -5.03 7.52 0.45
CA CYS A 81 -3.88 7.89 -0.35
C CYS A 81 -4.33 8.33 -1.75
N THR A 82 -3.48 9.12 -2.40
CA THR A 82 -3.63 9.51 -3.80
C THR A 82 -2.42 9.02 -4.60
N LYS A 83 -2.45 9.20 -5.92
CA LYS A 83 -1.27 8.93 -6.76
C LYS A 83 -0.02 9.68 -6.30
N GLU A 84 -0.19 10.91 -5.81
CA GLU A 84 0.89 11.80 -5.43
C GLU A 84 1.44 11.47 -4.04
N THR A 85 0.55 11.09 -3.12
CA THR A 85 0.92 10.84 -1.72
C THR A 85 1.20 9.37 -1.41
N ALA A 86 1.01 8.45 -2.38
CA ALA A 86 1.16 7.01 -2.17
C ALA A 86 2.49 6.61 -1.52
N ASP A 87 3.62 7.16 -1.97
CA ASP A 87 4.94 6.80 -1.42
C ASP A 87 5.09 7.20 0.06
N GLU A 88 4.52 8.34 0.45
CA GLU A 88 4.61 8.89 1.80
C GLU A 88 3.54 8.30 2.71
N ASP A 89 2.27 8.34 2.30
CA ASP A 89 1.12 7.87 3.08
C ASP A 89 1.10 6.35 3.22
N CYS A 90 1.59 5.61 2.23
CA CYS A 90 1.60 4.14 2.23
C CYS A 90 2.97 3.55 2.52
N PHE A 91 3.95 4.37 2.94
CA PHE A 91 5.31 3.91 3.26
C PHE A 91 5.97 3.11 2.13
N GLY A 92 5.74 3.55 0.89
CA GLY A 92 6.20 2.93 -0.35
C GLY A 92 5.31 1.80 -0.90
N LEU A 93 4.27 1.36 -0.16
CA LEU A 93 3.27 0.43 -0.69
C LEU A 93 2.41 1.08 -1.78
N GLN A 94 1.76 0.24 -2.59
CA GLN A 94 0.84 0.72 -3.63
C GLN A 94 -0.45 1.29 -3.03
N CYS A 95 -0.84 2.45 -3.55
CA CYS A 95 -2.19 2.98 -3.36
C CYS A 95 -3.13 2.28 -4.35
N SER A 96 -4.24 1.74 -3.85
CA SER A 96 -5.23 1.03 -4.66
C SER A 96 -5.94 1.99 -5.61
N ALA A 97 -5.73 1.80 -6.90
CA ALA A 97 -6.41 2.57 -7.92
C ALA A 97 -7.69 1.88 -8.39
N GLY A 98 -8.70 2.69 -8.67
CA GLY A 98 -9.90 2.29 -9.37
C GLY A 98 -9.85 2.60 -10.86
N SER A 99 -11.00 2.43 -11.49
CA SER A 99 -11.26 2.84 -12.86
C SER A 99 -12.50 3.70 -12.92
N CYS A 100 -12.44 4.79 -13.69
CA CYS A 100 -13.58 5.64 -13.93
C CYS A 100 -14.62 4.93 -14.81
N ILE A 101 -15.86 4.96 -14.36
CA ILE A 101 -17.04 4.59 -15.15
C ILE A 101 -17.93 5.83 -15.25
N CYS A 102 -18.29 6.17 -16.49
CA CYS A 102 -19.10 7.33 -16.86
C CYS A 102 -20.56 6.93 -17.09
#